data_AF-U2C920-F1
#
_entry.id   AF-U2C920-F1
#
_cell.length_a   1.000
_cell.length_b   1.000
_cell.length_c   1.000
_cell.angle_alpha   90.00
_cell.angle_beta   90.00
_cell.angle_gamma   90.00
#
_symmetry.space_group_name_H-M   'P 1'
#
loop_
_entity.id
_entity.type
_entity.pdbx_description
1 polymer ?
#
loop_
_entity_poly.entity_id
_entity_poly.type
_entity_poly.pdbx_seq_one_letter_code
_entity_poly.pdbx_strand_id
1 'polypeptide(L)'
;MNQIGLLIQRTFNGLTIEYSSSPEYQALSPSLFLTDERTMAMQLSPDTPVVSIAQDTRYKCYSFINATLDRERRSGFYAVRLFVEAGKELDHVTQHLMRITKAYAVGLEHQQPSHDYANLLTEAQKDIKDSPYTLTETNIQKGNYYLAGAEGANLDAVFSNKEAAFVEKLYVFRKAIAPDHIQEFQLKPLNHISTKEVYFHDPVGHIKGSVYINGKKVNRYNLKGSNGTTLTMLASDKLSYEETSGGKQKEFVGKELVTREVTIKGPLDYIKALYINGQEVALSSHLTMLTSDVFSYQHIYDKQLHHFGGNILVIKTLKVDNQEGQLEALWAENTPIPLKNKVQLVYALEGEAFYYKVKGGQRQKLPDGQATLLSPHKPVQKGATTSGVSSKERPMDWLLLILVALAGLLLGGIAGWYFTNKSEELAQKNQEIAELDKQLVAKDQEIKALQDLQAQKQETEAKAVADKEAAEKAKKEAEKAKEAAEKTKKEAAEKAKKEAEKAKAKEAAEKAKAKEKAKPAQKQGETKNK
;
A
#
# COMPACT_ATOMS: atom_id res chain seq x y z
N MET A 1 2.37 -18.87 -28.83
CA MET A 1 1.85 -17.60 -29.39
C MET A 1 2.63 -16.47 -28.77
N ASN A 2 3.05 -15.48 -29.57
CA ASN A 2 3.80 -14.32 -29.08
C ASN A 2 2.88 -13.46 -28.19
N GLN A 3 3.32 -13.15 -26.97
CA GLN A 3 2.55 -12.33 -26.01
C GLN A 3 2.59 -10.83 -26.34
N ILE A 4 3.35 -10.45 -27.37
CA ILE A 4 3.47 -9.09 -27.88
C ILE A 4 3.20 -9.06 -29.39
N GLY A 5 2.47 -8.04 -29.81
CA GLY A 5 2.21 -7.71 -31.20
C GLY A 5 2.99 -6.49 -31.66
N LEU A 6 3.34 -6.43 -32.94
CA LEU A 6 3.90 -5.26 -33.59
C LEU A 6 3.12 -4.92 -34.85
N LEU A 7 2.80 -3.64 -35.01
CA LEU A 7 2.23 -3.09 -36.23
C LEU A 7 2.93 -1.78 -36.57
N ILE A 8 3.31 -1.61 -37.84
CA ILE A 8 3.91 -0.38 -38.33
C ILE A 8 3.00 0.21 -39.41
N GLN A 9 2.55 1.45 -39.19
CA GLN A 9 1.74 2.20 -40.16
C GLN A 9 2.54 3.34 -40.74
N ARG A 10 2.26 3.67 -41.99
CA ARG A 10 2.76 4.89 -42.64
C ARG A 10 1.68 5.47 -43.53
N THR A 11 1.59 6.79 -43.58
CA THR A 11 0.77 7.48 -44.57
C THR A 11 1.55 7.60 -45.86
N PHE A 12 1.20 6.77 -46.83
CA PHE A 12 1.83 6.71 -48.14
C PHE A 12 0.86 7.19 -49.23
N ASN A 13 -0.25 6.46 -49.43
CA ASN A 13 -1.39 6.80 -50.28
C ASN A 13 -2.69 6.64 -49.49
N GLY A 14 -2.76 7.31 -48.33
CA GLY A 14 -3.67 6.95 -47.24
C GLY A 14 -2.95 6.15 -46.16
N LEU A 15 -3.69 5.69 -45.16
CA LEU A 15 -3.12 4.98 -44.02
C LEU A 15 -2.81 3.53 -44.41
N THR A 16 -1.53 3.20 -44.58
CA THR A 16 -1.07 1.88 -45.01
C THR A 16 -0.38 1.16 -43.85
N ILE A 17 -0.64 -0.14 -43.70
CA ILE A 17 0.09 -1.02 -42.78
C ILE A 17 1.29 -1.59 -43.55
N GLU A 18 2.51 -1.23 -43.16
CA GLU A 18 3.74 -1.71 -43.79
C GLU A 18 4.23 -3.02 -43.18
N TYR A 19 3.92 -3.25 -41.90
CA TYR A 19 4.24 -4.49 -41.20
C TYR A 19 3.18 -4.81 -40.15
N SER A 20 2.86 -6.10 -40.00
CA SER A 20 2.11 -6.62 -38.87
C SER A 20 2.63 -7.99 -38.48
N SER A 21 2.86 -8.21 -37.19
CA SER A 21 3.28 -9.52 -36.67
C SER A 21 2.15 -10.56 -36.67
N SER A 22 0.90 -10.12 -36.81
CA SER A 22 -0.30 -10.96 -36.87
C SER A 22 -1.41 -10.29 -37.70
N PRO A 23 -2.23 -11.04 -38.46
CA PRO A 23 -3.39 -10.47 -39.16
C PRO A 23 -4.42 -9.83 -38.22
N GLU A 24 -4.52 -10.29 -36.97
CA GLU A 24 -5.54 -9.79 -36.02
C GLU A 24 -5.37 -8.29 -35.71
N TYR A 25 -4.14 -7.79 -35.69
CA TYR A 25 -3.84 -6.39 -35.40
C TYR A 25 -4.27 -5.45 -36.54
N GLN A 26 -4.40 -5.99 -37.76
CA GLN A 26 -4.86 -5.22 -38.93
C GLN A 26 -6.36 -4.96 -38.89
N ALA A 27 -7.12 -5.77 -38.15
CA ALA A 27 -8.57 -5.63 -37.98
C ALA A 27 -8.96 -4.82 -36.73
N LEU A 28 -7.98 -4.22 -36.04
CA LEU A 28 -8.25 -3.40 -34.85
C LEU A 28 -8.92 -2.07 -35.19
N SER A 29 -9.55 -1.47 -34.18
CA SER A 29 -10.36 -0.25 -34.34
C SER A 29 -9.58 0.89 -35.03
N PRO A 30 -10.09 1.43 -36.16
CA PRO A 30 -9.48 2.57 -36.84
C PRO A 30 -9.67 3.90 -36.12
N SER A 31 -10.58 3.98 -35.13
CA SER A 31 -10.76 5.18 -34.33
C SER A 31 -9.85 5.22 -33.10
N LEU A 32 -9.41 4.06 -32.60
CA LEU A 32 -8.63 3.95 -31.36
C LEU A 32 -7.16 3.56 -31.59
N PHE A 33 -6.95 2.46 -32.31
CA PHE A 33 -5.63 1.84 -32.47
C PHE A 33 -5.00 2.14 -33.82
N LEU A 34 -5.78 2.18 -34.90
CA LEU A 34 -5.30 2.45 -36.25
C LEU A 34 -5.71 3.85 -36.72
N THR A 35 -5.65 4.82 -35.80
CA THR A 35 -6.05 6.21 -36.04
C THR A 35 -5.07 6.91 -37.00
N ASP A 36 -5.62 7.75 -37.90
CA ASP A 36 -4.83 8.68 -38.70
C ASP A 36 -4.38 9.86 -37.82
N GLU A 37 -3.10 9.88 -37.46
CA GLU A 37 -2.54 10.81 -36.50
C GLU A 37 -2.16 12.17 -37.13
N ARG A 38 -2.45 12.40 -38.42
CA ARG A 38 -2.13 13.67 -39.10
C ARG A 38 -2.88 14.85 -38.51
N THR A 39 -4.16 14.68 -38.22
CA THR A 39 -4.99 15.79 -37.72
C THR A 39 -4.65 16.16 -36.29
N MET A 40 -4.31 15.19 -35.44
CA MET A 40 -4.01 15.44 -34.03
C MET A 40 -2.51 15.49 -33.75
N ALA A 41 -1.78 14.38 -33.81
CA ALA A 41 -0.38 14.34 -33.42
C ALA A 41 0.50 15.29 -34.27
N MET A 42 0.26 15.36 -35.58
CA MET A 42 1.09 16.18 -36.47
C MET A 42 0.72 17.66 -36.45
N GLN A 43 -0.56 18.02 -36.34
CA GLN A 43 -0.96 19.43 -36.19
C GLN A 43 -0.45 20.01 -34.88
N LEU A 44 -0.44 19.21 -33.81
CA LEU A 44 -0.04 19.65 -32.48
C LEU A 44 1.46 19.56 -32.22
N SER A 45 2.16 18.69 -32.95
CA SER A 45 3.59 18.44 -32.76
C SER A 45 4.26 18.06 -34.10
N PRO A 46 4.35 19.00 -35.06
CA PRO A 46 4.86 18.72 -36.41
C PRO A 46 6.35 18.35 -36.41
N ASP A 47 7.13 18.94 -35.50
CA ASP A 47 8.59 18.82 -35.49
C ASP A 47 9.13 17.86 -34.42
N THR A 48 8.25 17.25 -33.62
CA THR A 48 8.65 16.36 -32.53
C THR A 48 7.82 15.08 -32.51
N PRO A 49 8.44 13.92 -32.25
CA PRO A 49 7.67 12.69 -32.09
C PRO A 49 6.69 12.75 -30.93
N VAL A 50 5.54 12.13 -31.12
CA VAL A 50 4.49 11.95 -30.12
C VAL A 50 4.48 10.48 -29.70
N VAL A 51 4.31 10.23 -28.41
CA VAL A 51 4.13 8.87 -27.91
C VAL A 51 2.73 8.75 -27.34
N SER A 52 2.07 7.61 -27.52
CA SER A 52 0.70 7.43 -27.04
C SER A 52 0.46 6.06 -26.41
N ILE A 53 -0.46 6.00 -25.46
CA ILE A 53 -1.12 4.75 -25.05
C ILE A 53 -2.54 4.75 -25.58
N ALA A 54 -2.98 3.62 -26.11
CA ALA A 54 -4.39 3.32 -26.37
C ALA A 54 -4.75 1.99 -25.73
N GLN A 55 -5.95 1.83 -25.19
CA GLN A 55 -6.39 0.55 -24.66
C GLN A 55 -7.89 0.33 -24.73
N ASP A 56 -8.27 -0.93 -24.88
CA ASP A 56 -9.64 -1.42 -24.73
C ASP A 56 -9.66 -2.64 -23.80
N THR A 57 -10.75 -3.40 -23.83
CA THR A 57 -10.91 -4.61 -23.01
C THR A 57 -10.07 -5.80 -23.46
N ARG A 58 -9.40 -5.71 -24.62
CA ARG A 58 -8.63 -6.81 -25.23
C ARG A 58 -7.14 -6.49 -25.35
N TYR A 59 -6.79 -5.25 -25.65
CA TYR A 59 -5.41 -4.85 -25.94
C TYR A 59 -5.05 -3.53 -25.27
N LYS A 60 -3.78 -3.43 -24.87
CA LYS A 60 -3.08 -2.17 -24.58
C LYS A 60 -2.00 -1.96 -25.63
N CYS A 61 -1.97 -0.77 -26.20
CA CYS A 61 -1.14 -0.40 -27.34
C CYS A 61 -0.26 0.79 -26.97
N TYR A 62 1.05 0.63 -27.14
CA TYR A 62 2.02 1.71 -27.00
C TYR A 62 2.49 2.13 -28.38
N SER A 63 2.39 3.41 -28.71
CA SER A 63 2.73 3.91 -30.04
C SER A 63 3.82 4.97 -29.97
N PHE A 64 4.80 4.87 -30.85
CA PHE A 64 5.67 5.98 -31.24
C PHE A 64 5.22 6.51 -32.59
N ILE A 65 4.93 7.81 -32.66
CA ILE A 65 4.38 8.49 -33.84
C ILE A 65 5.35 9.60 -34.23
N ASN A 66 5.77 9.62 -35.49
CA ASN A 66 6.70 10.63 -35.97
C ASN A 66 6.28 11.18 -37.33
N ALA A 67 6.51 12.47 -37.53
CA ALA A 67 6.28 13.13 -38.79
C ALA A 67 7.24 12.60 -39.85
N THR A 68 6.70 12.42 -41.05
CA THR A 68 7.51 12.14 -42.25
C THR A 68 6.86 12.85 -43.42
N LEU A 69 7.65 13.12 -44.45
CA LEU A 69 7.10 13.44 -45.75
C LEU A 69 6.74 12.14 -46.47
N ASP A 70 5.60 12.11 -47.15
CA ASP A 70 5.26 11.03 -48.09
C ASP A 70 6.07 11.18 -49.40
N ARG A 71 5.90 10.26 -50.38
CA ARG A 71 6.65 10.33 -51.65
C ARG A 71 6.37 11.61 -52.44
N GLU A 72 5.22 12.24 -52.22
CA GLU A 72 4.80 13.49 -52.87
C GLU A 72 5.21 14.74 -52.06
N ARG A 73 6.01 14.56 -51.00
CA ARG A 73 6.41 15.63 -50.06
C ARG A 73 5.25 16.27 -49.32
N ARG A 74 4.12 15.57 -49.18
CA ARG A 74 3.00 15.98 -48.33
C ARG A 74 3.27 15.56 -46.89
N SER A 75 2.70 16.30 -45.95
CA SER A 75 2.77 15.99 -44.53
C SER A 75 2.13 14.63 -44.25
N GLY A 76 2.92 13.72 -43.69
CA GLY A 76 2.51 12.39 -43.30
C GLY A 76 3.10 11.99 -41.94
N PHE A 77 2.87 10.75 -41.55
CA PHE A 77 3.47 10.15 -40.37
C PHE A 77 3.81 8.68 -40.61
N TYR A 78 4.68 8.15 -39.77
CA TYR A 78 4.73 6.73 -39.49
C TYR A 78 4.51 6.49 -38.00
N ALA A 79 3.90 5.35 -37.67
CA ALA A 79 3.64 4.94 -36.30
C ALA A 79 4.12 3.50 -36.07
N VAL A 80 4.93 3.30 -35.04
CA VAL A 80 5.34 1.99 -34.54
C VAL A 80 4.49 1.67 -33.32
N ARG A 81 3.74 0.56 -33.36
CA ARG A 81 2.74 0.19 -32.35
C ARG A 81 3.04 -1.17 -31.76
N LEU A 82 3.22 -1.23 -30.43
CA LEU A 82 3.39 -2.46 -29.68
C LEU A 82 2.11 -2.81 -28.92
N PHE A 83 1.62 -4.03 -29.09
CA PHE A 83 0.39 -4.51 -28.46
C PHE A 83 0.69 -5.56 -27.40
N VAL A 84 0.06 -5.45 -26.25
CA VAL A 84 -0.02 -6.49 -25.23
C VAL A 84 -1.49 -6.77 -24.91
N GLU A 85 -1.78 -7.93 -24.35
CA GLU A 85 -3.12 -8.29 -23.89
C GLU A 85 -3.61 -7.32 -22.79
N ALA A 86 -4.91 -7.05 -22.75
CA ALA A 86 -5.51 -6.28 -21.67
C ALA A 86 -5.23 -6.94 -20.31
N GLY A 87 -4.88 -6.13 -19.31
CA GLY A 87 -4.43 -6.63 -18.01
C GLY A 87 -2.94 -7.00 -17.95
N LYS A 88 -2.18 -6.78 -19.03
CA LYS A 88 -0.71 -6.83 -19.05
C LYS A 88 -0.12 -5.44 -19.22
N GLU A 89 1.12 -5.28 -18.77
CA GLU A 89 1.94 -4.09 -19.02
C GLU A 89 3.28 -4.49 -19.61
N LEU A 90 3.87 -3.56 -20.37
CA LEU A 90 5.20 -3.71 -20.93
C LEU A 90 6.12 -2.77 -20.14
N ASP A 91 7.17 -3.29 -19.53
CA ASP A 91 8.23 -2.47 -18.95
C ASP A 91 9.21 -2.00 -20.03
N HIS A 92 9.94 -0.91 -19.72
CA HIS A 92 10.92 -0.29 -20.64
C HIS A 92 10.33 0.03 -22.04
N VAL A 93 9.04 0.41 -22.09
CA VAL A 93 8.28 0.70 -23.32
C VAL A 93 9.08 1.59 -24.27
N THR A 94 9.70 2.64 -23.73
CA THR A 94 10.43 3.64 -24.51
C THR A 94 11.62 3.02 -25.22
N GLN A 95 12.37 2.16 -24.53
CA GLN A 95 13.51 1.47 -25.09
C GLN A 95 13.09 0.54 -26.23
N HIS A 96 12.02 -0.24 -26.04
CA HIS A 96 11.51 -1.17 -27.04
C HIS A 96 10.99 -0.44 -28.28
N LEU A 97 10.17 0.60 -28.10
CA LEU A 97 9.68 1.44 -29.20
C LEU A 97 10.83 2.08 -29.98
N MET A 98 11.85 2.60 -29.29
CA MET A 98 12.98 3.25 -29.94
C MET A 98 13.88 2.27 -30.71
N ARG A 99 14.12 1.06 -30.19
CA ARG A 99 14.88 0.02 -30.90
C ARG A 99 14.21 -0.37 -32.22
N ILE A 100 12.90 -0.61 -32.17
CA ILE A 100 12.11 -0.98 -33.37
C ILE A 100 12.04 0.20 -34.34
N THR A 101 11.81 1.41 -33.84
CA THR A 101 11.80 2.63 -34.66
C THR A 101 13.13 2.85 -35.38
N LYS A 102 14.27 2.61 -34.70
CA LYS A 102 15.59 2.74 -35.30
C LYS A 102 15.82 1.69 -36.40
N ALA A 103 15.45 0.43 -36.14
CA ALA A 103 15.52 -0.63 -37.14
C ALA A 103 14.66 -0.31 -38.38
N TYR A 104 13.44 0.18 -38.16
CA TYR A 104 12.55 0.61 -39.24
C TYR A 104 13.13 1.79 -40.05
N ALA A 105 13.68 2.81 -39.39
CA ALA A 105 14.28 3.97 -40.05
C ALA A 105 15.47 3.58 -40.95
N VAL A 106 16.34 2.70 -40.46
CA VAL A 106 17.45 2.14 -41.27
C VAL A 106 16.91 1.42 -42.51
N GLY A 107 15.82 0.67 -42.38
CA GLY A 107 15.16 0.02 -43.52
C GLY A 107 14.59 0.98 -44.54
N LEU A 108 14.06 2.12 -44.10
CA LEU A 108 13.59 3.18 -45.00
C LEU A 108 14.72 3.80 -45.81
N GLU A 109 15.88 4.04 -45.19
CA GLU A 109 17.07 4.60 -45.85
C GLU A 109 17.63 3.64 -46.92
N HIS A 110 17.62 2.33 -46.63
CA HIS A 110 18.14 1.30 -47.54
C HIS A 110 17.11 0.70 -48.51
N GLN A 111 15.88 1.26 -48.56
CA GLN A 111 14.77 0.76 -49.39
C GLN A 111 14.44 -0.73 -49.18
N GLN A 112 14.67 -1.24 -47.95
CA GLN A 112 14.33 -2.59 -47.53
C GLN A 112 13.31 -2.54 -46.39
N PRO A 113 12.01 -2.35 -46.68
CA PRO A 113 11.00 -2.15 -45.64
C PRO A 113 10.71 -3.41 -44.81
N SER A 114 11.08 -4.61 -45.29
CA SER A 114 10.88 -5.88 -44.59
C SER A 114 12.08 -6.19 -43.67
N HIS A 115 12.01 -5.72 -42.43
CA HIS A 115 12.92 -6.17 -41.38
C HIS A 115 12.29 -7.34 -40.61
N ASP A 116 13.10 -8.35 -40.29
CA ASP A 116 12.70 -9.35 -39.31
C ASP A 116 12.80 -8.75 -37.91
N TYR A 117 11.65 -8.46 -37.31
CA TYR A 117 11.55 -7.91 -35.95
C TYR A 117 11.51 -9.00 -34.86
N ALA A 118 11.62 -10.30 -35.21
CA ALA A 118 11.42 -11.40 -34.28
C ALA A 118 12.30 -11.28 -33.03
N ASN A 119 13.61 -11.01 -33.19
CA ASN A 119 14.53 -10.87 -32.06
C ASN A 119 14.13 -9.71 -31.12
N LEU A 120 13.72 -8.57 -31.68
CA LEU A 120 13.28 -7.41 -30.89
C LEU A 120 11.98 -7.70 -30.13
N LEU A 121 11.06 -8.46 -30.72
CA LEU A 121 9.83 -8.88 -30.05
C LEU A 121 10.09 -9.93 -28.98
N THR A 122 11.01 -10.87 -29.20
CA THR A 122 11.43 -11.85 -28.18
C THR A 122 12.07 -11.17 -26.98
N GLU A 123 12.84 -10.09 -27.18
CA GLU A 123 13.35 -9.27 -26.06
C GLU A 123 12.21 -8.57 -25.31
N ALA A 124 11.30 -7.89 -26.03
CA ALA A 124 10.20 -7.16 -25.41
C ALA A 124 9.23 -8.08 -24.63
N GLN A 125 9.06 -9.34 -25.05
CA GLN A 125 8.24 -10.32 -24.34
C GLN A 125 8.72 -10.59 -22.92
N LYS A 126 10.03 -10.49 -22.65
CA LYS A 126 10.59 -10.75 -21.32
C LYS A 126 10.20 -9.68 -20.30
N ASP A 127 9.83 -8.50 -20.79
CA ASP A 127 9.47 -7.33 -19.97
C ASP A 127 7.94 -7.18 -19.83
N ILE A 128 7.16 -8.20 -20.20
CA ILE A 128 5.71 -8.21 -20.00
C ILE A 128 5.40 -8.69 -18.58
N LYS A 129 4.62 -7.89 -17.85
CA LYS A 129 4.13 -8.22 -16.51
C LYS A 129 2.62 -8.12 -16.40
N ASP A 130 2.08 -8.67 -15.32
CA ASP A 130 0.69 -8.45 -14.96
C ASP A 130 0.47 -6.98 -14.57
N SER A 131 -0.61 -6.39 -15.05
CA SER A 131 -1.00 -5.06 -14.62
C SER A 131 -1.40 -5.10 -13.14
N PRO A 132 -0.90 -4.18 -12.31
CA PRO A 132 -1.33 -4.08 -10.93
C PRO A 132 -2.77 -3.53 -10.81
N TYR A 133 -3.38 -3.09 -11.93
CA TYR A 133 -4.68 -2.44 -11.97
C TYR A 133 -5.78 -3.41 -12.40
N THR A 134 -6.98 -3.23 -11.83
CA THR A 134 -8.17 -3.99 -12.26
C THR A 134 -8.91 -3.19 -13.32
N LEU A 135 -8.57 -3.42 -14.59
CA LEU A 135 -9.16 -2.72 -15.72
C LEU A 135 -10.36 -3.51 -16.27
N THR A 136 -11.51 -2.86 -16.35
CA THR A 136 -12.68 -3.38 -17.06
C THR A 136 -13.25 -2.28 -17.95
N GLU A 137 -14.14 -2.60 -18.88
CA GLU A 137 -14.73 -1.62 -19.81
C GLU A 137 -15.29 -0.36 -19.11
N THR A 138 -15.87 -0.53 -17.92
CA THR A 138 -16.45 0.55 -17.12
C THR A 138 -15.42 1.35 -16.34
N ASN A 139 -14.20 0.84 -16.17
CA ASN A 139 -13.11 1.51 -15.44
C ASN A 139 -12.15 2.22 -16.39
N ILE A 140 -12.23 1.98 -17.71
CA ILE A 140 -11.46 2.70 -18.72
C ILE A 140 -12.22 3.98 -19.11
N GLN A 141 -11.68 5.13 -18.73
CA GLN A 141 -12.25 6.45 -19.01
C GLN A 141 -12.10 6.81 -20.48
N LYS A 142 -13.24 6.99 -21.15
CA LYS A 142 -13.33 7.25 -22.59
C LYS A 142 -12.83 8.65 -22.97
N GLY A 143 -12.29 8.73 -24.18
CA GLY A 143 -11.83 9.97 -24.82
C GLY A 143 -10.31 10.14 -24.85
N ASN A 144 -9.90 11.29 -25.40
CA ASN A 144 -8.48 11.61 -25.63
C ASN A 144 -7.92 12.42 -24.46
N TYR A 145 -6.93 11.86 -23.77
CA TYR A 145 -6.20 12.51 -22.71
C TYR A 145 -4.83 12.98 -23.21
N TYR A 146 -4.25 13.97 -22.53
CA TYR A 146 -2.93 14.46 -22.90
C TYR A 146 -2.02 14.79 -21.70
N LEU A 147 -0.73 14.70 -21.98
CA LEU A 147 0.36 15.31 -21.22
C LEU A 147 1.24 16.10 -22.22
N ALA A 148 1.58 17.34 -21.90
CA ALA A 148 2.38 18.22 -22.77
C ALA A 148 3.58 18.79 -22.03
N GLY A 149 4.60 19.22 -22.77
CA GLY A 149 5.84 19.76 -22.20
C GLY A 149 6.72 18.69 -21.54
N ALA A 150 6.56 17.41 -21.93
CA ALA A 150 7.30 16.28 -21.38
C ALA A 150 8.71 16.12 -22.01
N GLU A 151 9.35 17.22 -22.42
CA GLU A 151 10.69 17.17 -23.01
C GLU A 151 11.71 16.69 -21.98
N GLY A 152 12.47 15.65 -22.32
CA GLY A 152 13.38 14.98 -21.39
C GLY A 152 12.71 14.14 -20.30
N ALA A 153 11.38 14.04 -20.29
CA ALA A 153 10.65 13.20 -19.34
C ALA A 153 10.99 11.73 -19.55
N ASN A 154 11.10 10.99 -18.44
CA ASN A 154 11.15 9.55 -18.49
C ASN A 154 9.75 9.02 -18.87
N LEU A 155 9.57 8.68 -20.15
CA LEU A 155 8.32 8.18 -20.69
C LEU A 155 7.86 6.87 -20.04
N ASP A 156 8.78 6.04 -19.54
CA ASP A 156 8.41 4.84 -18.79
C ASP A 156 7.75 5.20 -17.45
N ALA A 157 8.15 6.32 -16.83
CA ALA A 157 7.47 6.86 -15.65
C ALA A 157 6.09 7.45 -15.98
N VAL A 158 5.93 8.02 -17.19
CA VAL A 158 4.62 8.49 -17.68
C VAL A 158 3.67 7.32 -17.92
N PHE A 159 4.15 6.21 -18.47
CA PHE A 159 3.32 5.03 -18.71
C PHE A 159 3.06 4.20 -17.45
N SER A 160 3.94 4.31 -16.47
CA SER A 160 3.76 3.74 -15.12
C SER A 160 2.93 4.65 -14.20
N ASN A 161 2.46 5.81 -14.69
CA ASN A 161 1.59 6.68 -13.94
C ASN A 161 0.22 6.00 -13.72
N LYS A 162 -0.30 6.06 -12.48
CA LYS A 162 -1.53 5.37 -12.08
C LYS A 162 -2.73 5.87 -12.85
N GLU A 163 -2.84 7.18 -13.08
CA GLU A 163 -3.94 7.78 -13.83
C GLU A 163 -3.94 7.34 -15.30
N ALA A 164 -2.75 7.21 -15.92
CA ALA A 164 -2.59 6.77 -17.30
C ALA A 164 -3.11 5.34 -17.53
N ALA A 165 -3.10 4.50 -16.49
CA ALA A 165 -3.65 3.14 -16.58
C ALA A 165 -5.18 3.11 -16.75
N PHE A 166 -5.90 4.17 -16.39
CA PHE A 166 -7.36 4.20 -16.43
C PHE A 166 -7.95 4.95 -17.63
N VAL A 167 -7.15 5.44 -18.57
CA VAL A 167 -7.66 6.18 -19.74
C VAL A 167 -7.67 5.33 -21.00
N GLU A 168 -8.63 5.56 -21.88
CA GLU A 168 -8.74 4.87 -23.16
C GLU A 168 -7.61 5.26 -24.12
N LYS A 169 -7.27 6.55 -24.17
CA LYS A 169 -6.23 7.09 -25.04
C LYS A 169 -5.49 8.23 -24.35
N LEU A 170 -4.17 8.15 -24.32
CA LEU A 170 -3.28 9.20 -23.78
C LEU A 170 -2.24 9.57 -24.83
N TYR A 171 -2.15 10.85 -25.17
CA TYR A 171 -1.06 11.42 -25.97
C TYR A 171 -0.05 12.12 -25.08
N VAL A 172 1.23 11.85 -25.32
CA VAL A 172 2.35 12.48 -24.62
C VAL A 172 3.14 13.31 -25.63
N PHE A 173 2.97 14.62 -25.52
CA PHE A 173 3.62 15.62 -26.36
C PHE A 173 4.89 16.13 -25.67
N ARG A 174 6.00 16.14 -26.41
CA ARG A 174 7.28 16.63 -25.88
C ARG A 174 7.25 18.14 -25.62
N LYS A 175 6.63 18.89 -26.51
CA LYS A 175 6.48 20.35 -26.39
C LYS A 175 5.13 20.73 -25.79
N ALA A 176 5.02 21.97 -25.34
CA ALA A 176 3.73 22.53 -24.93
C ALA A 176 2.79 22.66 -26.12
N ILE A 177 1.49 22.56 -25.87
CA ILE A 177 0.42 22.71 -26.87
C ILE A 177 -0.28 24.04 -26.63
N ALA A 178 -0.64 24.76 -27.70
CA ALA A 178 -1.41 25.99 -27.58
C ALA A 178 -2.82 25.69 -27.00
N PRO A 179 -3.35 26.54 -26.09
CA PRO A 179 -4.66 26.34 -25.47
C PRO A 179 -5.83 26.15 -26.44
N ASP A 180 -5.83 26.89 -27.55
CA ASP A 180 -6.90 26.83 -28.55
C ASP A 180 -7.03 25.44 -29.18
N HIS A 181 -5.89 24.79 -29.41
CA HIS A 181 -5.87 23.43 -29.95
C HIS A 181 -6.32 22.37 -28.93
N ILE A 182 -6.11 22.58 -27.63
CA ILE A 182 -6.58 21.65 -26.60
C ILE A 182 -8.11 21.53 -26.66
N GLN A 183 -8.82 22.66 -26.85
CA GLN A 183 -10.27 22.67 -27.02
C GLN A 183 -10.72 22.08 -28.35
N GLU A 184 -10.06 22.46 -29.45
CA GLU A 184 -10.36 21.97 -30.80
C GLU A 184 -10.34 20.43 -30.88
N PHE A 185 -9.33 19.81 -30.26
CA PHE A 185 -9.15 18.35 -30.23
C PHE A 185 -9.81 17.66 -29.03
N GLN A 186 -10.56 18.40 -28.21
CA GLN A 186 -11.25 17.90 -27.01
C GLN A 186 -10.31 17.13 -26.07
N LEU A 187 -9.06 17.57 -25.95
CA LEU A 187 -8.04 16.92 -25.15
C LEU A 187 -8.28 17.18 -23.65
N LYS A 188 -8.34 16.11 -22.87
CA LYS A 188 -8.52 16.17 -21.42
C LYS A 188 -7.17 16.03 -20.71
N PRO A 189 -6.82 16.91 -19.76
CA PRO A 189 -5.59 16.74 -19.01
C PRO A 189 -5.68 15.49 -18.12
N LEU A 190 -4.55 14.80 -17.92
CA LEU A 190 -4.52 13.55 -17.15
C LEU A 190 -4.94 13.74 -15.68
N ASN A 191 -4.74 14.94 -15.12
CA ASN A 191 -5.14 15.28 -13.74
C ASN A 191 -6.66 15.32 -13.50
N HIS A 192 -7.49 15.20 -14.55
CA HIS A 192 -8.93 14.98 -14.40
C HIS A 192 -9.27 13.56 -13.93
N ILE A 193 -8.32 12.64 -13.99
CA ILE A 193 -8.46 11.29 -13.47
C ILE A 193 -8.10 11.31 -11.98
N SER A 194 -9.07 10.97 -11.14
CA SER A 194 -8.86 10.79 -9.71
C SER A 194 -8.86 9.31 -9.37
N THR A 195 -7.83 8.85 -8.69
CA THR A 195 -7.67 7.48 -8.23
C THR A 195 -7.72 7.41 -6.70
N LYS A 196 -8.04 6.24 -6.17
CA LYS A 196 -7.91 5.93 -4.75
C LYS A 196 -7.31 4.54 -4.57
N GLU A 197 -6.69 4.34 -3.42
CA GLU A 197 -6.05 3.09 -3.05
C GLU A 197 -6.69 2.52 -1.79
N VAL A 198 -6.90 1.21 -1.80
CA VAL A 198 -7.36 0.45 -0.65
C VAL A 198 -6.41 -0.71 -0.43
N TYR A 199 -5.78 -0.76 0.74
CA TYR A 199 -4.99 -1.91 1.15
C TYR A 199 -5.91 -3.05 1.57
N PHE A 200 -5.74 -4.22 0.97
CA PHE A 200 -6.51 -5.43 1.24
C PHE A 200 -5.61 -6.50 1.84
N HIS A 201 -6.02 -7.09 2.96
CA HIS A 201 -5.33 -8.24 3.55
C HIS A 201 -6.33 -9.10 4.34
N ASP A 202 -6.55 -10.34 3.89
CA ASP A 202 -7.45 -11.29 4.57
C ASP A 202 -6.70 -12.52 5.10
N PRO A 203 -5.92 -12.39 6.18
CA PRO A 203 -5.14 -13.50 6.72
C PRO A 203 -6.01 -14.59 7.37
N VAL A 204 -7.26 -14.28 7.77
CA VAL A 204 -8.12 -15.19 8.55
C VAL A 204 -9.30 -15.74 7.75
N GLY A 205 -9.36 -15.47 6.45
CA GLY A 205 -10.42 -15.99 5.56
C GLY A 205 -11.82 -15.48 5.89
N HIS A 206 -11.92 -14.26 6.44
CA HIS A 206 -13.20 -13.64 6.77
C HIS A 206 -13.95 -13.22 5.50
N ILE A 207 -13.25 -12.95 4.41
CA ILE A 207 -13.82 -12.50 3.14
C ILE A 207 -13.97 -13.69 2.19
N LYS A 208 -15.17 -13.83 1.61
CA LYS A 208 -15.56 -14.95 0.76
C LYS A 208 -14.90 -14.86 -0.62
N GLY A 209 -13.64 -15.26 -0.68
CA GLY A 209 -12.91 -15.62 -1.89
C GLY A 209 -12.42 -14.47 -2.78
N SER A 210 -13.03 -13.28 -2.79
CA SER A 210 -12.53 -12.05 -3.44
C SER A 210 -13.33 -10.80 -3.03
N VAL A 211 -12.84 -9.63 -3.45
CA VAL A 211 -13.57 -8.35 -3.43
C VAL A 211 -14.10 -7.97 -4.82
N TYR A 212 -14.92 -6.94 -4.89
CA TYR A 212 -15.61 -6.49 -6.09
C TYR A 212 -15.48 -4.97 -6.27
N ILE A 213 -15.13 -4.53 -7.48
CA ILE A 213 -15.10 -3.13 -7.88
C ILE A 213 -16.26 -2.89 -8.85
N ASN A 214 -17.18 -1.99 -8.51
CA ASN A 214 -18.42 -1.73 -9.28
C ASN A 214 -19.20 -3.01 -9.63
N GLY A 215 -19.26 -3.97 -8.69
CA GLY A 215 -19.94 -5.26 -8.88
C GLY A 215 -19.15 -6.31 -9.67
N LYS A 216 -17.98 -5.96 -10.24
CA LYS A 216 -17.12 -6.91 -10.93
C LYS A 216 -16.08 -7.48 -9.99
N LYS A 217 -15.95 -8.80 -9.99
CA LYS A 217 -15.01 -9.53 -9.14
C LYS A 217 -13.56 -9.18 -9.51
N VAL A 218 -12.76 -8.79 -8.52
CA VAL A 218 -11.32 -8.59 -8.70
C VAL A 218 -10.64 -9.93 -8.90
N ASN A 219 -9.68 -9.98 -9.83
CA ASN A 219 -8.94 -11.20 -10.11
C ASN A 219 -8.13 -11.63 -8.88
N ARG A 220 -8.23 -12.91 -8.49
CA ARG A 220 -7.51 -13.45 -7.33
C ARG A 220 -5.99 -13.30 -7.43
N TYR A 221 -5.41 -13.26 -8.64
CA TYR A 221 -3.98 -13.00 -8.81
C TYR A 221 -3.55 -11.65 -8.22
N ASN A 222 -4.44 -10.66 -8.25
CA ASN A 222 -4.24 -9.33 -7.67
C ASN A 222 -4.47 -9.29 -6.15
N LEU A 223 -4.63 -10.44 -5.50
CA LEU A 223 -4.86 -10.59 -4.06
C LEU A 223 -3.87 -11.59 -3.42
N LYS A 224 -2.83 -12.01 -4.14
CA LYS A 224 -1.92 -13.11 -3.73
C LYS A 224 -0.76 -12.69 -2.81
N GLY A 225 -0.71 -11.42 -2.38
CA GLY A 225 0.33 -11.00 -1.45
C GLY A 225 0.14 -11.63 -0.07
N SER A 226 1.13 -12.39 0.41
CA SER A 226 1.16 -12.87 1.80
C SER A 226 1.04 -11.73 2.82
N ASN A 227 1.52 -10.55 2.42
CA ASN A 227 1.52 -9.31 3.19
C ASN A 227 0.46 -8.33 2.65
N GLY A 228 -0.64 -8.83 2.09
CA GLY A 228 -1.72 -8.01 1.53
C GLY A 228 -1.40 -7.47 0.13
N THR A 229 -2.34 -6.72 -0.43
CA THR A 229 -2.23 -6.10 -1.76
C THR A 229 -2.95 -4.76 -1.80
N THR A 230 -2.33 -3.75 -2.41
CA THR A 230 -2.95 -2.45 -2.61
C THR A 230 -3.76 -2.45 -3.90
N LEU A 231 -5.08 -2.28 -3.77
CA LEU A 231 -6.00 -2.14 -4.89
C LEU A 231 -6.08 -0.68 -5.29
N THR A 232 -5.70 -0.37 -6.53
CA THR A 232 -5.91 0.96 -7.11
C THR A 232 -7.17 0.95 -7.98
N MET A 233 -8.03 1.95 -7.80
CA MET A 233 -9.29 2.11 -8.53
C MET A 233 -9.59 3.59 -8.76
N LEU A 234 -10.59 3.92 -9.59
CA LEU A 234 -11.02 5.31 -9.70
C LEU A 234 -11.65 5.78 -8.38
N ALA A 235 -11.53 7.07 -8.07
CA ALA A 235 -12.09 7.63 -6.84
C ALA A 235 -13.61 7.41 -6.74
N SER A 236 -14.30 7.45 -7.89
CA SER A 236 -15.74 7.18 -8.04
C SER A 236 -16.13 5.71 -7.92
N ASP A 237 -15.18 4.77 -8.00
CA ASP A 237 -15.47 3.35 -7.98
C ASP A 237 -15.92 2.88 -6.60
N LYS A 238 -16.82 1.90 -6.55
CA LYS A 238 -17.30 1.30 -5.31
C LYS A 238 -16.58 -0.01 -5.06
N LEU A 239 -15.91 -0.11 -3.91
CA LEU A 239 -15.36 -1.37 -3.43
C LEU A 239 -16.39 -2.08 -2.56
N SER A 240 -16.47 -3.40 -2.69
CA SER A 240 -17.39 -4.20 -1.90
C SER A 240 -16.88 -5.62 -1.71
N TYR A 241 -17.37 -6.32 -0.70
CA TYR A 241 -16.93 -7.66 -0.33
C TYR A 241 -18.11 -8.49 0.20
N GLU A 242 -17.93 -9.80 0.25
CA GLU A 242 -18.87 -10.72 0.90
C GLU A 242 -18.15 -11.40 2.07
N GLU A 243 -18.84 -11.57 3.18
CA GLU A 243 -18.30 -12.29 4.35
C GLU A 243 -18.52 -13.80 4.22
N THR A 244 -17.59 -14.59 4.74
CA THR A 244 -17.64 -16.06 4.71
C THR A 244 -18.83 -16.60 5.51
N SER A 245 -19.22 -15.94 6.60
CA SER A 245 -20.37 -16.27 7.45
C SER A 245 -21.73 -16.13 6.75
N GLY A 246 -21.76 -15.57 5.53
CA GLY A 246 -22.92 -15.53 4.67
C GLY A 246 -23.69 -14.21 4.71
N GLY A 247 -24.14 -13.77 3.53
CA GLY A 247 -25.12 -12.70 3.37
C GLY A 247 -24.55 -11.44 2.74
N LYS A 248 -25.07 -11.14 1.53
CA LYS A 248 -25.03 -9.89 0.74
C LYS A 248 -23.67 -9.17 0.64
N GLN A 249 -23.33 -8.80 -0.59
CA GLN A 249 -22.23 -7.90 -0.89
C GLN A 249 -22.37 -6.58 -0.11
N LYS A 250 -21.39 -6.28 0.75
CA LYS A 250 -21.30 -5.06 1.56
C LYS A 250 -20.40 -4.05 0.87
N GLU A 251 -20.82 -2.80 0.79
CA GLU A 251 -19.97 -1.70 0.31
C GLU A 251 -18.93 -1.37 1.39
N PHE A 252 -17.67 -1.28 0.99
CA PHE A 252 -16.57 -0.92 1.87
C PHE A 252 -16.15 0.54 1.65
N VAL A 253 -16.03 1.27 2.75
CA VAL A 253 -15.57 2.66 2.77
C VAL A 253 -14.43 2.76 3.77
N GLY A 254 -13.21 2.92 3.27
CA GLY A 254 -12.01 3.01 4.10
C GLY A 254 -10.74 2.93 3.27
N LYS A 255 -9.60 3.06 3.94
CA LYS A 255 -8.27 2.91 3.33
C LYS A 255 -7.71 1.49 3.44
N GLU A 256 -8.20 0.73 4.43
CA GLU A 256 -7.66 -0.57 4.80
C GLU A 256 -8.79 -1.57 5.06
N LEU A 257 -8.93 -2.54 4.17
CA LEU A 257 -9.81 -3.69 4.32
C LEU A 257 -8.97 -4.87 4.81
N VAL A 258 -8.72 -4.88 6.12
CA VAL A 258 -7.87 -5.87 6.80
C VAL A 258 -8.72 -6.69 7.75
N THR A 259 -8.48 -8.00 7.80
CA THR A 259 -9.22 -8.91 8.68
C THR A 259 -8.35 -9.37 9.84
N ARG A 260 -9.00 -9.65 10.97
CA ARG A 260 -8.38 -10.14 12.20
C ARG A 260 -9.22 -11.24 12.82
N GLU A 261 -8.58 -12.04 13.66
CA GLU A 261 -9.23 -13.01 14.52
C GLU A 261 -9.11 -12.56 15.98
N VAL A 262 -10.21 -12.71 16.72
CA VAL A 262 -10.22 -12.65 18.18
C VAL A 262 -10.39 -14.07 18.71
N THR A 263 -9.41 -14.52 19.50
CA THR A 263 -9.42 -15.81 20.17
C THR A 263 -9.74 -15.63 21.65
N ILE A 264 -10.77 -16.31 22.13
CA ILE A 264 -11.12 -16.39 23.55
C ILE A 264 -10.51 -17.68 24.11
N LYS A 265 -9.57 -17.53 25.04
CA LYS A 265 -8.90 -18.65 25.73
C LYS A 265 -9.46 -18.79 27.14
N GLY A 266 -9.99 -19.96 27.47
CA GLY A 266 -10.55 -20.27 28.78
C GLY A 266 -12.04 -20.61 28.73
N PRO A 267 -12.73 -20.61 29.88
CA PRO A 267 -14.13 -21.03 29.97
C PRO A 267 -15.07 -19.99 29.36
N LEU A 268 -15.72 -20.36 28.26
CA LEU A 268 -16.72 -19.51 27.58
C LEU A 268 -17.93 -19.17 28.48
N ASP A 269 -18.18 -19.95 29.53
CA ASP A 269 -19.25 -19.71 30.51
C ASP A 269 -19.13 -18.35 31.23
N TYR A 270 -17.94 -17.74 31.24
CA TYR A 270 -17.77 -16.36 31.73
C TYR A 270 -18.42 -15.32 30.82
N ILE A 271 -18.50 -15.61 29.52
CA ILE A 271 -19.06 -14.72 28.50
C ILE A 271 -20.54 -15.04 28.33
N LYS A 272 -21.37 -14.05 28.62
CA LYS A 272 -22.82 -14.15 28.46
C LYS A 272 -23.26 -13.87 27.03
N ALA A 273 -22.65 -12.88 26.38
CA ALA A 273 -22.94 -12.51 25.00
C ALA A 273 -21.73 -11.83 24.34
N LEU A 274 -21.63 -11.97 23.02
CA LEU A 274 -20.58 -11.39 22.18
C LEU A 274 -21.20 -10.44 21.17
N TYR A 275 -20.50 -9.36 20.84
CA TYR A 275 -20.96 -8.33 19.92
C TYR A 275 -19.86 -7.91 18.95
N ILE A 276 -20.22 -7.75 17.68
CA ILE A 276 -19.39 -7.11 16.65
C ILE A 276 -20.18 -5.93 16.09
N ASN A 277 -19.62 -4.72 16.17
CA ASN A 277 -20.30 -3.47 15.80
C ASN A 277 -21.69 -3.32 16.47
N GLY A 278 -21.80 -3.78 17.73
CA GLY A 278 -23.04 -3.73 18.52
C GLY A 278 -24.09 -4.78 18.14
N GLN A 279 -23.86 -5.61 17.13
CA GLN A 279 -24.74 -6.74 16.79
C GLN A 279 -24.30 -8.00 17.54
N GLU A 280 -25.26 -8.67 18.18
CA GLU A 280 -25.00 -9.91 18.92
C GLU A 280 -24.61 -11.03 17.95
N VAL A 281 -23.56 -11.77 18.28
CA VAL A 281 -23.04 -12.89 17.50
C VAL A 281 -23.03 -14.16 18.34
N ALA A 282 -23.02 -15.31 17.66
CA ALA A 282 -22.97 -16.60 18.33
C ALA A 282 -21.72 -16.72 19.21
N LEU A 283 -21.89 -17.29 20.40
CA LEU A 283 -20.79 -17.62 21.30
C LEU A 283 -19.83 -18.59 20.62
N SER A 284 -18.59 -18.16 20.44
CA SER A 284 -17.50 -18.92 19.82
C SER A 284 -16.18 -18.56 20.48
N SER A 285 -15.23 -19.50 20.54
CA SER A 285 -13.87 -19.22 20.99
C SER A 285 -13.02 -18.54 19.91
N HIS A 286 -13.47 -18.56 18.65
CA HIS A 286 -12.79 -17.96 17.51
C HIS A 286 -13.79 -17.09 16.74
N LEU A 287 -13.49 -15.81 16.61
CA LEU A 287 -14.30 -14.86 15.84
C LEU A 287 -13.42 -14.15 14.83
N THR A 288 -13.82 -14.18 13.56
CA THR A 288 -13.17 -13.40 12.50
C THR A 288 -13.99 -12.15 12.20
N MET A 289 -13.31 -11.05 11.92
CA MET A 289 -13.92 -9.72 11.69
C MET A 289 -12.96 -8.80 10.95
N LEU A 290 -13.40 -7.59 10.58
CA LEU A 290 -12.49 -6.55 10.11
C LEU A 290 -11.70 -5.93 11.27
N THR A 291 -10.50 -5.42 11.01
CA THR A 291 -9.72 -4.66 11.99
C THR A 291 -10.40 -3.37 12.43
N SER A 292 -11.24 -2.81 11.57
CA SER A 292 -12.07 -1.65 11.86
C SER A 292 -13.30 -1.95 12.71
N ASP A 293 -13.66 -3.22 12.87
CA ASP A 293 -14.85 -3.59 13.63
C ASP A 293 -14.63 -3.47 15.13
N VAL A 294 -15.67 -3.06 15.85
CA VAL A 294 -15.66 -2.95 17.31
C VAL A 294 -16.13 -4.26 17.91
N PHE A 295 -15.20 -5.01 18.51
CA PHE A 295 -15.51 -6.20 19.29
C PHE A 295 -15.81 -5.86 20.74
N SER A 296 -16.92 -6.38 21.25
CA SER A 296 -17.35 -6.18 22.63
C SER A 296 -17.97 -7.44 23.21
N TYR A 297 -17.97 -7.59 24.53
CA TYR A 297 -18.58 -8.72 25.22
C TYR A 297 -19.30 -8.27 26.49
N GLN A 298 -20.25 -9.09 26.94
CA GLN A 298 -20.87 -8.98 28.24
C GLN A 298 -20.49 -10.22 29.05
N HIS A 299 -19.93 -10.04 30.24
CA HIS A 299 -19.61 -11.15 31.12
C HIS A 299 -20.74 -11.41 32.14
N ILE A 300 -20.74 -12.59 32.78
CA ILE A 300 -21.84 -13.05 33.64
C ILE A 300 -22.09 -12.21 34.92
N TYR A 301 -21.14 -11.39 35.36
CA TYR A 301 -21.25 -10.66 36.64
C TYR A 301 -21.95 -9.31 36.54
N ASP A 302 -22.06 -8.73 35.35
CA ASP A 302 -22.75 -7.47 35.16
C ASP A 302 -23.55 -7.45 33.86
N LYS A 303 -24.17 -6.30 33.58
CA LYS A 303 -24.86 -6.05 32.32
C LYS A 303 -24.09 -5.07 31.43
N GLN A 304 -22.86 -4.71 31.80
CA GLN A 304 -22.08 -3.73 31.05
C GLN A 304 -21.50 -4.37 29.79
N LEU A 305 -21.30 -3.53 28.78
CA LEU A 305 -20.65 -3.93 27.54
C LEU A 305 -19.19 -3.53 27.63
N HIS A 306 -18.30 -4.51 27.51
CA HIS A 306 -16.86 -4.33 27.61
C HIS A 306 -16.25 -4.35 26.22
N HIS A 307 -15.58 -3.27 25.83
CA HIS A 307 -14.88 -3.18 24.55
C HIS A 307 -13.51 -3.83 24.64
N PHE A 308 -13.12 -4.59 23.61
CA PHE A 308 -11.83 -5.27 23.58
C PHE A 308 -11.11 -5.05 22.25
N GLY A 309 -9.97 -4.36 22.30
CA GLY A 309 -9.15 -4.04 21.13
C GLY A 309 -8.08 -5.09 20.79
N GLY A 310 -7.74 -6.01 21.69
CA GLY A 310 -6.70 -7.02 21.47
C GLY A 310 -7.18 -8.21 20.63
N ASN A 311 -6.26 -9.15 20.32
CA ASN A 311 -6.61 -10.36 19.54
C ASN A 311 -6.82 -11.60 20.41
N ILE A 312 -6.38 -11.58 21.68
CA ILE A 312 -6.49 -12.74 22.58
C ILE A 312 -7.12 -12.30 23.89
N LEU A 313 -8.35 -12.75 24.14
CA LEU A 313 -9.05 -12.56 25.41
C LEU A 313 -8.83 -13.79 26.28
N VAL A 314 -8.05 -13.66 27.36
CA VAL A 314 -7.74 -14.77 28.26
C VAL A 314 -8.59 -14.68 29.53
N ILE A 315 -9.29 -15.77 29.84
CA ILE A 315 -10.17 -15.93 31.00
C ILE A 315 -9.53 -16.93 31.96
N LYS A 316 -9.26 -16.47 33.18
CA LYS A 316 -8.74 -17.32 34.26
C LYS A 316 -9.85 -17.78 35.19
N THR A 317 -9.58 -18.89 35.87
CA THR A 317 -10.51 -19.54 36.80
C THR A 317 -9.92 -19.59 38.19
N LEU A 318 -10.72 -19.26 39.21
CA LEU A 318 -10.40 -19.43 40.61
C LEU A 318 -11.43 -20.36 41.26
N LYS A 319 -10.96 -21.39 41.96
CA LYS A 319 -11.83 -22.23 42.80
C LYS A 319 -11.98 -21.57 44.17
N VAL A 320 -13.20 -21.29 44.57
CA VAL A 320 -13.53 -20.70 45.88
C VAL A 320 -14.23 -21.75 46.72
N ASP A 321 -13.64 -22.09 47.86
CA ASP A 321 -14.23 -22.96 48.88
C ASP A 321 -14.54 -22.14 50.14
N ASN A 322 -15.83 -21.83 50.31
CA ASN A 322 -16.42 -21.13 51.44
C ASN A 322 -17.27 -22.06 52.32
N GLN A 323 -16.88 -23.31 52.52
CA GLN A 323 -17.62 -24.24 53.38
C GLN A 323 -17.83 -23.71 54.82
N GLU A 324 -16.83 -23.00 55.35
CA GLU A 324 -16.83 -22.38 56.68
C GLU A 324 -17.63 -21.06 56.75
N GLY A 325 -18.05 -20.52 55.60
CA GLY A 325 -18.87 -19.32 55.49
C GLY A 325 -18.21 -18.06 56.05
N GLN A 326 -16.87 -17.99 56.08
CA GLN A 326 -16.15 -16.80 56.56
C GLN A 326 -15.85 -15.79 55.45
N LEU A 327 -15.86 -16.20 54.18
CA LEU A 327 -15.79 -15.25 53.06
C LEU A 327 -17.13 -14.50 52.95
N GLU A 328 -17.07 -13.18 53.14
CA GLU A 328 -18.21 -12.25 53.10
C GLU A 328 -18.45 -11.75 51.68
N ALA A 329 -17.37 -11.41 50.96
CA ALA A 329 -17.46 -10.85 49.62
C ALA A 329 -16.21 -11.18 48.79
N LEU A 330 -16.40 -11.19 47.47
CA LEU A 330 -15.39 -11.50 46.47
C LEU A 330 -15.57 -10.55 45.28
N TRP A 331 -14.46 -10.11 44.68
CA TRP A 331 -14.44 -9.24 43.51
C TRP A 331 -13.37 -9.72 42.52
N ALA A 332 -13.65 -9.55 41.23
CA ALA A 332 -12.62 -9.48 40.19
C ALA A 332 -12.41 -7.99 39.88
N GLU A 333 -11.24 -7.48 40.18
CA GLU A 333 -10.94 -6.05 40.21
C GLU A 333 -12.00 -5.27 41.01
N ASN A 334 -12.86 -4.48 40.37
CA ASN A 334 -13.94 -3.76 41.05
C ASN A 334 -15.33 -4.40 40.86
N THR A 335 -15.40 -5.51 40.13
CA THR A 335 -16.66 -6.19 39.81
C THR A 335 -17.01 -7.20 40.90
N PRO A 336 -18.13 -7.04 41.61
CA PRO A 336 -18.53 -7.97 42.67
C PRO A 336 -18.96 -9.33 42.10
N ILE A 337 -18.43 -10.39 42.70
CA ILE A 337 -18.74 -11.77 42.35
C ILE A 337 -19.67 -12.36 43.42
N PRO A 338 -20.89 -12.82 43.06
CA PRO A 338 -21.81 -13.41 44.02
C PRO A 338 -21.30 -14.78 44.50
N LEU A 339 -21.23 -14.95 45.82
CA LEU A 339 -20.92 -16.22 46.50
C LEU A 339 -22.19 -17.05 46.67
N LYS A 340 -22.64 -17.73 45.60
CA LYS A 340 -23.91 -18.47 45.60
C LYS A 340 -23.81 -19.83 46.26
N ASN A 341 -22.67 -20.50 46.13
CA ASN A 341 -22.45 -21.87 46.62
C ASN A 341 -21.29 -21.93 47.64
N LYS A 342 -21.30 -22.97 48.48
CA LYS A 342 -20.20 -23.26 49.41
C LYS A 342 -18.89 -23.56 48.68
N VAL A 343 -18.95 -24.19 47.52
CA VAL A 343 -17.80 -24.37 46.63
C VAL A 343 -18.23 -23.95 45.23
N GLN A 344 -17.50 -23.03 44.61
CA GLN A 344 -17.80 -22.55 43.25
C GLN A 344 -16.52 -22.20 42.47
N LEU A 345 -16.60 -22.35 41.16
CA LEU A 345 -15.63 -21.76 40.24
C LEU A 345 -16.07 -20.32 39.94
N VAL A 346 -15.13 -19.40 39.96
CA VAL A 346 -15.32 -18.02 39.54
C VAL A 346 -14.31 -17.67 38.48
N TYR A 347 -14.63 -16.65 37.68
CA TYR A 347 -13.85 -16.29 36.51
C TYR A 347 -13.41 -14.83 36.60
N ALA A 348 -12.36 -14.49 35.88
CA ALA A 348 -11.91 -13.13 35.66
C ALA A 348 -11.07 -13.09 34.38
N LEU A 349 -10.77 -11.90 33.88
CA LEU A 349 -9.76 -11.76 32.83
C LEU A 349 -8.36 -11.97 33.42
N GLU A 350 -7.41 -12.43 32.59
CA GLU A 350 -6.03 -12.69 33.03
C GLU A 350 -5.39 -11.48 33.73
N GLY A 351 -5.64 -10.27 33.22
CA GLY A 351 -5.13 -9.01 33.78
C GLY A 351 -5.84 -8.47 35.02
N GLU A 352 -6.96 -9.07 35.46
CA GLU A 352 -7.72 -8.62 36.63
C GLU A 352 -7.27 -9.33 37.91
N ALA A 353 -7.13 -8.63 39.03
CA ALA A 353 -6.82 -9.25 40.30
C ALA A 353 -8.08 -9.70 41.04
N PHE A 354 -8.00 -10.83 41.75
CA PHE A 354 -9.06 -11.21 42.67
C PHE A 354 -8.88 -10.50 44.02
N TYR A 355 -9.97 -10.02 44.58
CA TYR A 355 -10.01 -9.47 45.94
C TYR A 355 -11.08 -10.17 46.75
N TYR A 356 -10.83 -10.39 48.04
CA TYR A 356 -11.79 -11.00 48.94
C TYR A 356 -11.86 -10.23 50.26
N LYS A 357 -12.96 -10.43 50.99
CA LYS A 357 -13.15 -9.93 52.34
C LYS A 357 -13.68 -11.06 53.21
N VAL A 358 -13.01 -11.29 54.34
CA VAL A 358 -13.47 -12.20 55.39
C VAL A 358 -14.34 -11.43 56.38
N LYS A 359 -15.30 -12.08 57.03
CA LYS A 359 -16.16 -11.48 58.06
C LYS A 359 -15.34 -10.69 59.10
N GLY A 360 -15.65 -9.40 59.24
CA GLY A 360 -14.95 -8.49 60.16
C GLY A 360 -13.56 -8.04 59.71
N GLY A 361 -13.10 -8.47 58.53
CA GLY A 361 -11.82 -8.10 57.95
C GLY A 361 -11.89 -6.95 56.94
N GLN A 362 -10.72 -6.53 56.46
CA GLN A 362 -10.57 -5.58 55.36
C GLN A 362 -10.47 -6.33 54.02
N ARG A 363 -10.66 -5.60 52.91
CA ARG A 363 -10.47 -6.12 51.55
C ARG A 363 -9.00 -6.50 51.33
N GLN A 364 -8.75 -7.74 50.93
CA GLN A 364 -7.41 -8.29 50.68
C GLN A 364 -7.27 -8.69 49.21
N LYS A 365 -6.12 -8.41 48.61
CA LYS A 365 -5.76 -8.89 47.27
C LYS A 365 -5.34 -10.36 47.38
N LEU A 366 -5.89 -11.21 46.52
CA LEU A 366 -5.40 -12.57 46.37
C LEU A 366 -4.04 -12.55 45.65
N PRO A 367 -3.02 -13.26 46.15
CA PRO A 367 -1.75 -13.43 45.45
C PRO A 367 -1.95 -13.94 44.01
N ASP A 368 -1.18 -13.37 43.09
CA ASP A 368 -1.23 -13.75 41.69
C ASP A 368 -0.81 -15.23 41.52
N GLY A 369 -1.44 -15.95 40.59
CA GLY A 369 -1.19 -17.38 40.34
C GLY A 369 -1.90 -18.35 41.30
N GLN A 370 -2.61 -17.88 42.31
CA GLN A 370 -3.33 -18.75 43.23
C GLN A 370 -4.61 -19.32 42.61
N ALA A 371 -4.65 -20.64 42.42
CA ALA A 371 -5.78 -21.33 41.77
C ALA A 371 -6.95 -21.67 42.71
N THR A 372 -6.76 -21.56 44.03
CA THR A 372 -7.80 -21.89 45.02
C THR A 372 -7.77 -20.93 46.20
N LEU A 373 -8.94 -20.40 46.55
CA LEU A 373 -9.19 -19.60 47.75
C LEU A 373 -9.99 -20.44 48.75
N LEU A 374 -9.41 -20.67 49.93
CA LEU A 374 -10.01 -21.41 51.04
C LEU A 374 -10.50 -20.43 52.11
N SER A 375 -11.74 -20.58 52.57
CA SER A 375 -12.25 -19.84 53.72
C SER A 375 -11.50 -20.24 54.99
N PRO A 376 -11.09 -19.29 55.84
CA PRO A 376 -10.50 -19.61 57.12
C PRO A 376 -11.49 -20.37 58.01
N HIS A 377 -10.97 -21.23 58.90
CA HIS A 377 -11.79 -21.97 59.85
C HIS A 377 -12.52 -21.03 60.81
N LYS A 378 -13.78 -21.37 61.11
CA LYS A 378 -14.56 -20.63 62.11
C LYS A 378 -13.86 -20.72 63.48
N PRO A 379 -13.64 -19.60 64.20
CA PRO A 379 -13.06 -19.67 65.52
C PRO A 379 -13.98 -20.48 66.44
N VAL A 380 -13.45 -21.57 67.00
CA VAL A 380 -14.15 -22.37 68.01
C VAL A 380 -14.37 -21.48 69.23
N GLN A 381 -15.62 -21.11 69.50
CA GLN A 381 -15.99 -20.45 70.75
C GLN A 381 -15.64 -21.42 71.90
N LYS A 382 -14.56 -21.12 72.62
CA LYS A 382 -14.32 -21.72 73.94
C LYS A 382 -15.44 -21.27 74.86
N GLY A 383 -16.46 -22.11 74.98
CA GLY A 383 -17.49 -21.97 76.00
C GLY A 383 -16.85 -21.99 77.39
N ALA A 384 -17.32 -21.09 78.24
CA ALA A 384 -16.93 -20.97 79.64
C ALA A 384 -17.09 -22.30 80.38
N THR A 385 -16.07 -22.65 81.15
CA THR A 385 -16.03 -23.80 82.04
C THR A 385 -17.02 -23.62 83.19
N THR A 386 -17.99 -24.53 83.29
CA THR A 386 -18.63 -24.89 84.57
C THR A 386 -18.55 -26.40 84.74
N SER A 387 -17.85 -26.80 85.79
CA SER A 387 -17.71 -28.16 86.31
C SER A 387 -19.04 -28.76 86.75
N GLY A 388 -19.30 -30.01 86.38
CA GLY A 388 -20.39 -30.83 86.91
C GLY A 388 -20.23 -32.29 86.43
N VAL A 389 -20.06 -33.20 87.38
CA VAL A 389 -19.55 -34.58 87.25
C VAL A 389 -20.57 -35.55 86.63
N SER A 390 -20.06 -36.53 85.86
CA SER A 390 -20.32 -38.00 86.00
C SER A 390 -20.45 -38.70 84.64
N SER A 391 -19.53 -39.63 84.33
CA SER A 391 -19.86 -41.07 84.29
C SER A 391 -18.72 -41.91 83.69
N LYS A 392 -18.35 -42.95 84.46
CA LYS A 392 -17.79 -44.24 84.05
C LYS A 392 -16.59 -44.25 83.09
N GLU A 393 -15.43 -44.44 83.69
CA GLU A 393 -14.25 -45.03 83.08
C GLU A 393 -14.61 -46.32 82.30
N ARG A 394 -14.23 -46.36 81.03
CA ARG A 394 -13.89 -47.60 80.31
C ARG A 394 -12.36 -47.63 80.20
N PRO A 395 -11.70 -48.79 80.36
CA PRO A 395 -10.26 -48.86 80.21
C PRO A 395 -9.88 -48.51 78.76
N MET A 396 -9.01 -47.52 78.61
CA MET A 396 -8.48 -47.04 77.33
C MET A 396 -7.55 -48.14 76.78
N ASP A 397 -7.85 -48.67 75.59
CA ASP A 397 -7.06 -49.72 74.98
C ASP A 397 -5.78 -49.14 74.35
N TRP A 398 -4.67 -49.22 75.07
CA TRP A 398 -3.38 -48.65 74.69
C TRP A 398 -2.82 -49.24 73.39
N LEU A 399 -3.26 -50.44 73.02
CA LEU A 399 -2.84 -51.11 71.79
C LEU A 399 -3.39 -50.40 70.55
N LEU A 400 -4.61 -49.85 70.64
CA LEU A 400 -5.24 -49.09 69.58
C LEU A 400 -4.58 -47.71 69.39
N LEU A 401 -4.17 -47.06 70.48
CA LEU A 401 -3.45 -45.78 70.44
C LEU A 401 -2.06 -45.93 69.80
N ILE A 402 -1.35 -47.02 70.10
CA ILE A 402 -0.05 -47.32 69.50
C ILE A 402 -0.20 -47.62 68.00
N LEU A 403 -1.24 -48.36 67.60
CA LEU A 403 -1.53 -48.63 66.18
C LEU A 403 -1.90 -47.37 65.39
N VAL A 404 -2.68 -46.45 65.98
CA VAL A 404 -3.02 -45.17 65.36
C VAL A 404 -1.79 -44.25 65.24
N ALA A 405 -0.92 -44.24 66.25
CA ALA A 405 0.34 -43.48 66.20
C ALA A 405 1.30 -44.02 65.12
N LEU A 406 1.43 -45.34 64.99
CA LEU A 406 2.25 -45.99 63.94
C LEU A 406 1.68 -45.75 62.53
N ALA A 407 0.36 -45.79 62.36
CA ALA A 407 -0.29 -45.47 61.10
C ALA A 407 -0.07 -43.99 60.71
N GLY A 408 -0.13 -43.07 61.69
CA GLY A 408 0.17 -41.66 61.49
C GLY A 408 1.63 -41.40 61.09
N LEU A 409 2.57 -42.14 61.67
CA LEU A 409 4.01 -42.01 61.38
C LEU A 409 4.36 -42.57 59.99
N LEU A 410 3.73 -43.67 59.58
CA LEU A 410 3.88 -44.24 58.22
C LEU A 410 3.25 -43.35 57.14
N LEU A 411 2.05 -42.80 57.38
CA LEU A 411 1.40 -41.89 56.44
C LEU A 411 2.13 -40.54 56.34
N GLY A 412 2.67 -40.04 57.47
CA GLY A 412 3.51 -38.85 57.50
C GLY A 412 4.85 -39.04 56.75
N GLY A 413 5.46 -40.21 56.84
CA GLY A 413 6.69 -40.55 56.11
C GLY A 413 6.51 -40.62 54.59
N ILE A 414 5.41 -41.23 54.13
CA ILE A 414 5.12 -41.36 52.69
C ILE A 414 4.69 -40.01 52.09
N ALA A 415 3.87 -39.24 52.81
CA ALA A 415 3.47 -37.90 52.37
C ALA A 415 4.65 -36.92 52.37
N GLY A 416 5.54 -37.00 53.36
CA GLY A 416 6.76 -36.20 53.44
C GLY A 416 7.71 -36.47 52.27
N TRP A 417 7.98 -37.74 51.96
CA TRP A 417 8.84 -38.14 50.84
C TRP A 417 8.29 -37.70 49.46
N TYR A 418 6.97 -37.77 49.27
CA TYR A 418 6.31 -37.35 48.03
C TYR A 418 6.31 -35.81 47.86
N PHE A 419 6.18 -35.05 48.94
CA PHE A 419 6.23 -33.58 48.89
C PHE A 419 7.64 -33.03 48.68
N THR A 420 8.67 -33.65 49.27
CA THR A 420 10.06 -33.24 49.02
C THR A 420 10.47 -33.44 47.57
N ASN A 421 10.11 -34.58 46.95
CA ASN A 421 10.46 -34.87 45.56
C ASN A 421 9.78 -33.91 44.57
N LYS A 422 8.50 -33.55 44.82
CA LYS A 422 7.81 -32.52 44.03
C LYS A 422 8.35 -31.11 44.27
N SER A 423 8.81 -30.80 45.49
CA SER A 423 9.36 -29.47 45.79
C SER A 423 10.70 -29.24 45.11
N GLU A 424 11.53 -30.27 44.96
CA GLU A 424 12.78 -30.20 44.19
C GLU A 424 12.51 -30.04 42.69
N GLU A 425 11.52 -30.75 42.13
CA GLU A 425 11.09 -30.57 40.73
C GLU A 425 10.53 -29.16 40.47
N LEU A 426 9.77 -28.60 41.43
CA LEU A 426 9.23 -27.24 41.35
C LEU A 426 10.34 -26.18 41.48
N ALA A 427 11.34 -26.42 42.32
CA ALA A 427 12.49 -25.54 42.45
C ALA A 427 13.34 -25.53 41.17
N GLN A 428 13.53 -26.69 40.53
CA GLN A 428 14.23 -26.80 39.24
C GLN A 428 13.45 -26.10 38.12
N LYS A 429 12.13 -26.31 38.02
CA LYS A 429 11.31 -25.60 37.00
C LYS A 429 11.24 -24.10 37.22
N ASN A 430 11.23 -23.63 38.47
CA ASN A 430 11.27 -22.20 38.76
C ASN A 430 12.63 -21.57 38.42
N GLN A 431 13.74 -22.32 38.55
CA GLN A 431 15.04 -21.90 38.06
C GLN A 431 15.09 -21.84 36.53
N GLU A 432 14.50 -22.83 35.85
CA GLU A 432 14.41 -22.87 34.38
C GLU A 432 13.54 -21.72 33.82
N ILE A 433 12.42 -21.41 34.49
CA ILE A 433 11.58 -20.24 34.15
C ILE A 433 12.35 -18.93 34.35
N ALA A 434 13.10 -18.78 35.45
CA ALA A 434 13.90 -17.59 35.69
C ALA A 434 15.04 -17.41 34.67
N GLU A 435 15.57 -18.52 34.14
CA GLU A 435 16.59 -18.51 33.10
C GLU A 435 15.99 -18.19 31.72
N LEU A 436 14.80 -18.71 31.42
CA LEU A 436 14.02 -18.37 30.22
C LEU A 436 13.59 -16.89 30.21
N ASP A 437 13.15 -16.34 31.34
CA ASP A 437 12.82 -14.91 31.47
C ASP A 437 14.05 -14.03 31.23
N LYS A 438 15.23 -14.44 31.72
CA LYS A 438 16.49 -13.73 31.40
C LYS A 438 16.81 -13.78 29.91
N GLN A 439 16.60 -14.91 29.25
CA GLN A 439 16.81 -15.04 27.81
C GLN A 439 15.79 -14.21 27.01
N LEU A 440 14.54 -14.12 27.47
CA LEU A 440 13.50 -13.31 26.86
C LEU A 440 13.82 -11.81 26.97
N VAL A 441 14.25 -11.34 28.14
CA VAL A 441 14.69 -9.95 28.34
C VAL A 441 15.90 -9.61 27.47
N ALA A 442 16.85 -10.54 27.31
CA ALA A 442 17.99 -10.35 26.41
C ALA A 442 17.56 -10.26 24.94
N LYS A 443 16.58 -11.08 24.52
CA LYS A 443 16.02 -11.04 23.17
C LYS A 443 15.22 -9.77 22.90
N ASP A 444 14.46 -9.27 23.87
CA ASP A 444 13.76 -7.99 23.76
C ASP A 444 14.73 -6.81 23.65
N GLN A 445 15.87 -6.88 24.33
CA GLN A 445 16.95 -5.89 24.18
C GLN A 445 17.59 -5.96 22.78
N GLU A 446 17.81 -7.15 22.22
CA GLU A 446 18.29 -7.32 20.84
C GLU A 446 17.28 -6.77 19.81
N ILE A 447 15.98 -7.04 20.00
CA ILE A 447 14.91 -6.52 19.12
C ILE A 447 14.88 -5.00 19.17
N LYS A 448 15.00 -4.41 20.36
CA LYS A 448 15.04 -2.95 20.52
C LYS A 448 16.27 -2.34 19.84
N ALA A 449 17.44 -2.97 19.97
CA ALA A 449 18.66 -2.53 19.28
C ALA A 449 18.52 -2.62 17.74
N LEU A 450 17.85 -3.66 17.22
CA LEU A 450 17.57 -3.79 15.78
C LEU A 450 16.57 -2.73 15.28
N GLN A 451 15.55 -2.39 16.08
CA GLN A 451 14.61 -1.31 15.76
C GLN A 451 15.32 0.06 15.74
N ASP A 452 16.20 0.32 16.71
CA ASP A 452 17.00 1.57 16.75
C ASP A 452 17.97 1.66 15.55
N LEU A 453 18.56 0.53 15.14
CA LEU A 453 19.44 0.47 13.96
C LEU A 453 18.66 0.68 12.65
N GLN A 454 17.41 0.20 12.59
CA GLN A 454 16.52 0.40 11.45
C GLN A 454 16.04 1.86 11.37
N ALA A 455 15.75 2.49 12.52
CA ALA A 455 15.41 3.91 12.60
C ALA A 455 16.59 4.80 12.16
N GLN A 456 17.82 4.52 12.62
CA GLN A 456 19.01 5.22 12.14
C GLN A 456 19.24 5.03 10.63
N LYS A 457 18.98 3.84 10.09
CA LYS A 457 19.12 3.59 8.65
C LYS A 457 18.13 4.42 7.83
N GLN A 458 16.88 4.52 8.28
CA GLN A 458 15.87 5.37 7.64
C GLN A 458 16.22 6.86 7.73
N GLU A 459 16.79 7.31 8.85
CA GLU A 459 17.23 8.70 9.01
C GLU A 459 18.44 9.04 8.12
N THR A 460 19.39 8.10 7.96
CA THR A 460 20.52 8.25 7.03
C THR A 460 20.07 8.26 5.57
N GLU A 461 19.10 7.41 5.21
CA GLU A 461 18.52 7.35 3.87
C GLU A 461 17.71 8.63 3.56
N ALA A 462 16.93 9.14 4.51
CA ALA A 462 16.21 10.40 4.38
C ALA A 462 17.16 11.59 4.19
N LYS A 463 18.27 11.62 4.93
CA LYS A 463 19.30 12.66 4.78
C LYS A 463 20.01 12.58 3.42
N ALA A 464 20.30 11.38 2.92
CA ALA A 464 20.89 11.18 1.60
C ALA A 464 19.94 11.58 0.45
N VAL A 465 18.63 11.41 0.63
CA VAL A 465 17.62 11.89 -0.33
C VAL A 465 17.53 13.42 -0.31
N ALA A 466 17.50 14.04 0.88
CA ALA A 466 17.49 15.49 1.02
C ALA A 466 18.75 16.15 0.42
N ASP A 467 19.92 15.55 0.60
CA ASP A 467 21.18 16.04 0.02
C ASP A 467 21.20 15.91 -1.52
N LYS A 468 20.57 14.85 -2.08
CA LYS A 468 20.41 14.70 -3.54
C LYS A 468 19.43 15.74 -4.12
N GLU A 469 18.31 16.00 -3.45
CA GLU A 469 17.36 17.03 -3.89
C GLU A 469 17.97 18.44 -3.83
N ALA A 470 18.75 18.74 -2.78
CA ALA A 470 19.49 20.00 -2.67
C ALA A 470 20.55 20.16 -3.78
N ALA A 471 21.28 19.10 -4.11
CA ALA A 471 22.25 19.10 -5.19
C ALA A 471 21.60 19.26 -6.59
N GLU A 472 20.44 18.64 -6.82
CA GLU A 472 19.69 18.79 -8.07
C GLU A 472 19.13 20.21 -8.22
N LYS A 473 18.64 20.82 -7.13
CA LYS A 473 18.16 22.20 -7.11
C LYS A 473 19.30 23.19 -7.41
N ALA A 474 20.47 23.00 -6.80
CA ALA A 474 21.66 23.81 -7.09
C ALA A 474 22.14 23.67 -8.54
N LYS A 475 22.04 22.47 -9.13
CA LYS A 475 22.38 22.22 -10.54
C LYS A 475 21.42 22.95 -11.49
N LYS A 476 20.11 22.91 -11.22
CA LYS A 476 19.08 23.63 -11.99
C LYS A 476 19.24 25.15 -11.90
N GLU A 477 19.62 25.70 -10.74
CA GLU A 477 19.90 27.13 -10.59
C GLU A 477 21.17 27.56 -11.31
N ALA A 478 22.23 26.73 -11.30
CA ALA A 478 23.46 26.99 -12.05
C ALA A 478 23.24 26.94 -13.58
N GLU A 479 22.37 26.05 -14.06
CA GLU A 479 22.00 25.94 -15.47
C GLU A 479 21.19 27.17 -15.94
N LYS A 480 20.21 27.62 -15.15
CA LYS A 480 19.49 28.88 -15.41
C LYS A 480 20.42 30.10 -15.43
N ALA A 481 21.42 30.16 -14.55
CA ALA A 481 22.40 31.24 -14.55
C ALA A 481 23.29 31.23 -15.80
N LYS A 482 23.66 30.03 -16.31
CA LYS A 482 24.41 29.88 -17.57
C LYS A 482 23.58 30.29 -18.79
N GLU A 483 22.32 29.87 -18.88
CA GLU A 483 21.42 30.26 -19.97
C GLU A 483 21.17 31.77 -19.98
N ALA A 484 20.98 32.39 -18.81
CA ALA A 484 20.84 33.83 -18.69
C ALA A 484 22.09 34.56 -19.20
N ALA A 485 23.29 34.11 -18.81
CA ALA A 485 24.56 34.68 -19.27
C ALA A 485 24.79 34.50 -20.77
N GLU A 486 24.39 33.37 -21.35
CA GLU A 486 24.49 33.13 -22.79
C GLU A 486 23.53 34.02 -23.59
N LYS A 487 22.31 34.23 -23.07
CA LYS A 487 21.33 35.15 -23.65
C LYS A 487 21.85 36.59 -23.66
N THR A 488 22.42 37.07 -22.55
CA THR A 488 23.02 38.41 -22.48
C THR A 488 24.20 38.55 -23.46
N LYS A 489 24.99 37.49 -23.65
CA LYS A 489 26.11 37.49 -24.60
C LYS A 489 25.64 37.50 -26.06
N LYS A 490 24.55 36.80 -26.40
CA LYS A 490 23.92 36.83 -27.73
C LYS A 490 23.31 38.19 -28.04
N GLU A 491 22.62 38.80 -27.08
CA GLU A 491 22.04 40.15 -27.22
C GLU A 491 23.13 41.23 -27.41
N ALA A 492 24.25 41.13 -26.68
CA ALA A 492 25.39 42.01 -26.86
C ALA A 492 26.05 41.84 -28.24
N ALA A 493 26.18 40.60 -28.74
CA ALA A 493 26.72 40.32 -30.07
C ALA A 493 25.80 40.82 -31.20
N GLU A 494 24.48 40.72 -31.04
CA GLU A 494 23.52 41.24 -32.00
C GLU A 494 23.53 42.78 -32.05
N LYS A 495 23.66 43.42 -30.89
CA LYS A 495 23.80 44.88 -30.80
C LYS A 495 25.09 45.38 -31.47
N ALA A 496 26.21 44.70 -31.25
CA ALA A 496 27.48 45.00 -31.91
C ALA A 496 27.39 44.79 -33.45
N LYS A 497 26.68 43.76 -33.91
CA LYS A 497 26.47 43.51 -35.34
C LYS A 497 25.62 44.62 -36.00
N LYS A 498 24.56 45.07 -35.34
CA LYS A 498 23.72 46.20 -35.79
C LYS A 498 24.48 47.53 -35.83
N GLU A 499 25.38 47.78 -34.87
CA GLU A 499 26.25 48.97 -34.88
C GLU A 499 27.31 48.91 -35.98
N ALA A 500 27.88 47.73 -36.25
CA ALA A 500 28.83 47.53 -37.36
C ALA A 500 28.17 47.72 -38.74
N GLU A 501 26.92 47.27 -38.93
CA GLU A 501 26.16 47.53 -40.16
C GLU A 501 25.84 49.02 -40.35
N LYS A 502 25.48 49.73 -39.27
CA LYS A 502 25.30 51.19 -39.31
C LYS A 502 26.58 51.93 -39.67
N ALA A 503 27.74 51.49 -39.17
CA ALA A 503 29.03 52.08 -39.51
C ALA A 503 29.38 51.87 -41.00
N LYS A 504 29.16 50.65 -41.53
CA LYS A 504 29.38 50.34 -42.95
C LYS A 504 28.43 51.12 -43.87
N ALA A 505 27.17 51.31 -43.47
CA ALA A 505 26.21 52.12 -44.22
C ALA A 505 26.61 53.61 -44.25
N LYS A 506 27.18 54.12 -43.15
CA LYS A 506 27.69 55.50 -43.06
C LYS A 506 28.92 55.71 -43.94
N GLU A 507 29.85 54.75 -43.95
CA GLU A 507 31.06 54.78 -44.80
C GLU A 507 30.72 54.67 -46.30
N ALA A 508 29.70 53.87 -46.65
CA ALA A 508 29.20 53.78 -48.03
C ALA A 508 28.52 55.08 -48.49
N ALA A 509 27.78 55.75 -47.61
CA ALA A 509 27.17 57.05 -47.89
C ALA A 509 28.22 58.17 -48.05
N GLU A 510 29.33 58.10 -47.32
CA GLU A 510 30.44 59.05 -47.43
C GLU A 510 31.24 58.85 -48.74
N LYS A 511 31.46 57.58 -49.16
CA LYS A 511 32.06 57.27 -50.47
C LYS A 511 31.16 57.66 -51.65
N ALA A 512 29.84 57.63 -51.50
CA ALA A 512 28.91 58.13 -52.51
C ALA A 512 28.98 59.67 -52.65
N LYS A 513 29.09 60.40 -51.53
CA LYS A 513 29.30 61.86 -51.53
C LYS A 513 30.67 62.29 -52.08
N ALA A 514 31.70 61.44 -51.97
CA ALA A 514 33.02 61.71 -52.55
C ALA A 514 33.04 61.55 -54.09
N LYS A 515 32.20 60.67 -54.65
CA LYS A 515 32.08 60.51 -56.11
C LYS A 515 31.29 61.63 -56.81
N GLU A 516 30.46 62.37 -56.07
CA GLU A 516 29.70 63.51 -56.61
C GLU A 516 30.53 64.82 -56.70
N LYS A 517 31.70 64.88 -56.02
CA LYS A 517 32.62 66.03 -56.05
C LYS A 517 33.71 65.98 -57.12
N ALA A 518 33.72 64.97 -58.00
CA ALA A 518 34.69 64.84 -59.09
C ALA A 518 34.04 65.07 -60.46
N LYS A 519 33.58 66.30 -60.72
CA LYS A 519 33.37 66.81 -62.08
C LYS A 519 33.68 68.31 -62.10
N PRO A 520 34.71 68.78 -62.83
CA PRO A 520 35.15 70.17 -62.76
C PRO A 520 34.23 71.08 -63.57
N ALA A 521 33.96 72.26 -63.01
CA ALA A 521 33.30 73.39 -63.66
C ALA A 521 34.32 74.30 -64.36
N GLN A 522 34.02 74.72 -65.59
CA GLN A 522 34.52 75.96 -66.22
C GLN A 522 33.27 76.75 -66.66
N LYS A 523 32.85 77.74 -65.88
CA LYS A 523 33.16 79.19 -66.01
C LYS A 523 32.49 79.85 -67.23
N GLN A 524 31.30 80.40 -66.98
CA GLN A 524 30.83 81.63 -67.62
C GLN A 524 31.54 82.83 -66.96
N GLY A 525 31.98 83.78 -67.79
CA GLY A 525 32.45 85.09 -67.38
C GLY A 525 32.00 86.12 -68.41
N GLU A 526 31.19 87.05 -67.93
CA GLU A 526 30.77 88.31 -68.54
C GLU A 526 31.92 89.07 -69.25
N THR A 527 31.68 89.85 -70.29
CA THR A 527 31.32 91.28 -70.20
C THR A 527 31.16 91.93 -71.58
N LYS A 528 30.31 92.95 -71.62
CA LYS A 528 30.04 93.89 -72.71
C LYS A 528 31.30 94.52 -73.33
N ASN A 529 31.22 94.87 -74.62
CA ASN A 529 31.51 96.24 -75.04
C ASN A 529 30.96 96.59 -76.44
N LYS A 530 30.36 97.80 -76.49
CA LYS A 530 30.02 98.69 -77.61
C LYS A 530 29.22 98.16 -78.81
#